data_AF-A0A2N9Y6G2-F1
#
_entry.id   AF-A0A2N9Y6G2-F1
#
_cell.length_a   1.000
_cell.length_b   1.000
_cell.length_c   1.000
_cell.angle_alpha   90.00
_cell.angle_beta   90.00
_cell.angle_gamma   90.00
#
_symmetry.space_group_name_H-M   'P 1'
#
loop_
_entity.id
_entity.type
_entity.pdbx_description
1 polymer ?
#
loop_
_entity_poly.entity_id
_entity_poly.type
_entity_poly.pdbx_seq_one_letter_code
_entity_poly.pdbx_strand_id
1 'polypeptide(L)'
;MSQKNIKNVKYHLHNYKFQQGTTIVEAIVAIFVLSFGVLALMLAQITAVNTSINAANQGEVTRAVQNLVEEMRSQPKLEISERLDDAKLAKIQFIVKNYSEYATTDINVCSARLNVHLINTTLKNCEINKNGNVRVTWGGQSLNDNDETDVFSYSLTAGQS
;
A
#
# COMPACT_ATOMS: atom_id res chain seq x y z
N MET A 1 -7.96 60.74 -84.24
CA MET A 1 -6.87 59.87 -83.73
C MET A 1 -7.03 59.77 -82.21
N SER A 2 -7.51 58.64 -81.70
CA SER A 2 -7.82 58.42 -80.28
C SER A 2 -6.77 57.51 -79.66
N GLN A 3 -5.95 58.05 -78.75
CA GLN A 3 -4.97 57.31 -77.96
C GLN A 3 -5.69 56.59 -76.81
N LYS A 4 -5.90 55.27 -76.95
CA LYS A 4 -6.38 54.41 -75.87
C LYS A 4 -5.22 54.12 -74.90
N ASN A 5 -5.30 54.70 -73.72
CA ASN A 5 -4.39 54.47 -72.60
C ASN A 5 -4.81 53.17 -71.89
N ILE A 6 -4.05 52.09 -72.06
CA ILE A 6 -4.34 50.79 -71.43
C ILE A 6 -3.74 50.81 -70.02
N LYS A 7 -4.60 50.96 -69.00
CA LYS A 7 -4.20 50.80 -67.60
C LYS A 7 -4.05 49.31 -67.29
N ASN A 8 -2.84 48.86 -66.99
CA ASN A 8 -2.57 47.53 -66.45
C ASN A 8 -3.11 47.44 -65.01
N VAL A 9 -4.25 46.78 -64.84
CA VAL A 9 -4.78 46.45 -63.51
C VAL A 9 -4.05 45.20 -63.02
N LYS A 10 -3.16 45.39 -62.05
CA LYS A 10 -2.46 44.30 -61.34
C LYS A 10 -3.44 43.66 -60.36
N TYR A 11 -3.91 42.46 -60.66
CA TYR A 11 -4.74 41.69 -59.74
C TYR A 11 -3.89 41.24 -58.54
N HIS A 12 -4.22 41.74 -57.35
CA HIS A 12 -3.73 41.15 -56.11
C HIS A 12 -4.44 39.81 -55.92
N LEU A 13 -3.71 38.71 -56.13
CA LEU A 13 -4.13 37.38 -55.73
C LEU A 13 -4.28 37.38 -54.21
N HIS A 14 -5.52 37.44 -53.75
CA HIS A 14 -5.87 37.24 -52.36
C HIS A 14 -5.50 35.80 -51.99
N ASN A 15 -4.46 35.61 -51.19
CA ASN A 15 -4.12 34.31 -50.62
C ASN A 15 -5.34 33.81 -49.82
N TYR A 16 -6.08 32.87 -50.42
CA TYR A 16 -7.12 32.13 -49.73
C TYR A 16 -6.41 31.23 -48.73
N LYS A 17 -6.22 31.72 -47.50
CA LYS A 17 -5.85 30.83 -46.39
C LYS A 17 -7.04 29.89 -46.22
N PHE A 18 -6.87 28.66 -46.66
CA PHE A 18 -7.80 27.57 -46.42
C PHE A 18 -7.82 27.35 -44.90
N GLN A 19 -8.72 28.06 -44.19
CA GLN A 19 -9.07 27.70 -42.83
C GLN A 19 -9.75 26.34 -42.94
N GLN A 20 -8.97 25.28 -42.73
CA GLN A 20 -9.51 23.96 -42.46
C GLN A 20 -10.25 24.09 -41.13
N GLY A 21 -11.55 24.40 -41.20
CA GLY A 21 -12.44 24.25 -40.06
C GLY A 21 -12.31 22.81 -39.59
N THR A 22 -12.22 22.61 -38.27
CA THR A 22 -12.09 21.30 -37.63
C THR A 22 -13.14 20.37 -38.25
N THR A 23 -12.67 19.38 -39.00
CA THR A 23 -13.60 18.47 -39.67
C THR A 23 -14.31 17.65 -38.60
N ILE A 24 -15.61 17.37 -38.76
CA ILE A 24 -16.40 16.64 -37.74
C ILE A 24 -15.74 15.29 -37.39
N VAL A 25 -15.09 14.65 -38.38
CA VAL A 25 -14.34 13.40 -38.19
C VAL A 25 -13.17 13.59 -37.22
N GLU A 26 -12.40 14.67 -37.33
CA GLU A 26 -11.31 15.00 -36.42
C GLU A 26 -11.80 15.20 -34.99
N ALA A 27 -12.94 15.89 -34.82
CA ALA A 27 -13.57 16.07 -33.52
C ALA A 27 -14.04 14.74 -32.91
N ILE A 28 -14.64 13.85 -33.71
CA ILE A 28 -15.09 12.52 -33.25
C ILE A 28 -13.89 11.67 -32.82
N VAL A 29 -12.83 11.64 -33.62
CA VAL A 29 -11.61 10.89 -33.29
C VAL A 29 -10.95 11.46 -32.03
N ALA A 30 -10.89 12.78 -31.89
CA ALA A 30 -10.35 13.43 -30.69
C ALA A 30 -11.14 13.05 -29.43
N ILE A 31 -12.48 13.09 -29.48
CA ILE A 31 -13.33 12.68 -28.34
C ILE A 31 -13.14 11.22 -27.99
N PHE A 32 -13.01 10.35 -29.00
CA PHE A 32 -12.77 8.93 -28.81
C PHE A 32 -11.43 8.70 -28.09
N VAL A 33 -10.34 9.26 -28.60
CA VAL A 33 -9.00 9.14 -27.99
C VAL A 33 -8.96 9.74 -26.60
N LEU A 34 -9.57 10.91 -26.40
CA LEU A 34 -9.65 11.58 -25.10
C LEU A 34 -10.35 10.68 -24.09
N SER A 35 -11.47 10.08 -24.46
CA SER A 35 -12.25 9.19 -23.59
C SER A 35 -11.43 7.98 -23.11
N PHE A 36 -10.68 7.32 -24.00
CA PHE A 36 -9.73 6.26 -23.59
C PHE A 36 -8.61 6.80 -22.70
N GLY A 37 -8.13 8.01 -22.98
CA GLY A 37 -7.15 8.70 -22.14
C GLY A 37 -7.65 8.90 -20.70
N VAL A 38 -8.88 9.39 -20.51
CA VAL A 38 -9.45 9.57 -19.16
C VAL A 38 -9.62 8.23 -18.45
N LEU A 39 -10.11 7.19 -19.14
CA LEU A 39 -10.25 5.85 -18.56
C LEU A 39 -8.90 5.31 -18.06
N ALA A 40 -7.84 5.46 -18.87
CA ALA A 40 -6.49 5.05 -18.49
C ALA A 40 -5.97 5.84 -17.28
N LEU A 41 -6.20 7.16 -17.24
CA LEU A 41 -5.82 8.00 -16.11
C LEU A 41 -6.59 7.64 -14.83
N MET A 42 -7.89 7.37 -14.93
CA MET A 42 -8.68 6.94 -13.78
C MET A 42 -8.18 5.61 -13.22
N LEU A 43 -7.83 4.65 -14.07
CA LEU A 43 -7.25 3.39 -13.61
C LEU A 43 -5.93 3.63 -12.85
N ALA A 44 -5.04 4.45 -13.40
CA ALA A 44 -3.78 4.80 -12.73
C ALA A 44 -4.02 5.48 -11.38
N GLN A 45 -5.01 6.37 -11.29
CA GLN A 45 -5.39 7.04 -10.05
C GLN A 45 -5.91 6.05 -9.00
N ILE A 46 -6.79 5.10 -9.37
CA ILE A 46 -7.28 4.08 -8.43
C ILE A 46 -6.12 3.24 -7.90
N THR A 47 -5.20 2.81 -8.77
CA THR A 47 -4.03 2.04 -8.33
C THR A 47 -3.15 2.83 -7.36
N ALA A 48 -2.97 4.14 -7.59
CA ALA A 48 -2.18 5.00 -6.71
C ALA A 48 -2.85 5.23 -5.35
N VAL A 49 -4.18 5.32 -5.30
CA VAL A 49 -4.94 5.39 -4.03
C VAL A 49 -4.79 4.10 -3.25
N ASN A 50 -4.92 2.95 -3.92
CA ASN A 50 -4.80 1.64 -3.28
C ASN A 50 -3.39 1.41 -2.70
N THR A 51 -2.33 1.80 -3.42
CA THR A 51 -0.96 1.71 -2.87
C THR A 51 -0.76 2.63 -1.68
N SER A 52 -1.34 3.83 -1.69
CA SER A 52 -1.34 4.75 -0.55
C SER A 52 -2.02 4.16 0.68
N ILE A 53 -3.18 3.53 0.50
CA ILE A 53 -3.89 2.85 1.60
C ILE A 53 -3.06 1.67 2.14
N ASN A 54 -2.48 0.84 1.27
CA ASN A 54 -1.62 -0.27 1.69
C ASN A 54 -0.42 0.24 2.52
N ALA A 55 0.22 1.32 2.10
CA ALA A 55 1.32 1.95 2.83
C ALA A 55 0.87 2.51 4.19
N ALA A 56 -0.29 3.17 4.25
CA ALA A 56 -0.86 3.68 5.50
C ALA A 56 -1.15 2.54 6.49
N ASN A 57 -1.81 1.48 6.03
CA ASN A 57 -2.11 0.29 6.82
C ASN A 57 -0.83 -0.39 7.33
N GLN A 58 0.20 -0.52 6.49
CA GLN A 58 1.49 -1.06 6.88
C GLN A 58 2.17 -0.21 7.96
N GLY A 59 2.13 1.11 7.82
CA GLY A 59 2.66 2.03 8.83
C GLY A 59 1.96 1.89 10.17
N GLU A 60 0.63 1.79 10.16
CA GLU A 60 -0.17 1.66 11.38
C GLU A 60 0.10 0.32 12.10
N VAL A 61 0.11 -0.80 11.37
CA VAL A 61 0.43 -2.11 11.95
C VAL A 61 1.85 -2.13 12.51
N THR A 62 2.81 -1.57 11.77
CA THR A 62 4.22 -1.52 12.21
C THR A 62 4.35 -0.74 13.51
N ARG A 63 3.75 0.44 13.61
CA ARG A 63 3.74 1.27 14.81
C ARG A 63 3.10 0.55 15.99
N ALA A 64 1.92 -0.04 15.78
CA ALA A 64 1.19 -0.74 16.83
C ALA A 64 1.95 -1.96 17.36
N VAL A 65 2.48 -2.80 16.47
CA VAL A 65 3.26 -3.99 16.84
C VAL A 65 4.55 -3.60 17.55
N GLN A 66 5.24 -2.55 17.10
CA GLN A 66 6.43 -2.04 17.80
C GLN A 66 6.11 -1.56 19.21
N ASN A 67 5.06 -0.76 19.36
CA ASN A 67 4.63 -0.29 20.68
C ASN A 67 4.31 -1.45 21.63
N LEU A 68 3.55 -2.45 21.15
CA LEU A 68 3.24 -3.64 21.94
C LEU A 68 4.50 -4.45 22.28
N VAL A 69 5.44 -4.58 21.34
CA VAL A 69 6.70 -5.29 21.57
C VAL A 69 7.58 -4.57 22.60
N GLU A 70 7.65 -3.24 22.55
CA GLU A 70 8.37 -2.46 23.57
C GLU A 70 7.70 -2.56 24.94
N GLU A 71 6.37 -2.59 25.00
CA GLU A 71 5.63 -2.87 26.24
C GLU A 71 5.98 -4.26 26.79
N MET A 72 5.91 -5.31 25.97
CA MET A 72 6.30 -6.66 26.36
C MET A 72 7.76 -6.70 26.86
N ARG A 73 8.69 -6.02 26.17
CA ARG A 73 10.10 -5.95 26.55
C ARG A 73 10.32 -5.24 27.88
N SER A 74 9.49 -4.26 28.21
CA SER A 74 9.55 -3.51 29.47
C SER A 74 9.05 -4.34 30.66
N GLN A 75 8.07 -5.22 30.45
CA GLN A 75 7.41 -6.02 31.48
C GLN A 75 7.36 -7.51 31.11
N PRO A 76 8.51 -8.19 30.97
CA PRO A 76 8.54 -9.62 30.79
C PRO A 76 8.31 -10.32 32.13
N LYS A 77 7.57 -11.43 32.10
CA LYS A 77 7.57 -12.35 33.26
C LYS A 77 8.91 -13.07 33.30
N LEU A 78 9.52 -13.17 34.47
CA LEU A 78 10.81 -13.86 34.64
C LEU A 78 10.57 -15.26 35.18
N GLU A 79 11.17 -16.26 34.52
CA GLU A 79 11.12 -17.66 34.95
C GLU A 79 12.52 -18.25 35.02
N ILE A 80 12.71 -19.20 35.93
CA ILE A 80 13.99 -19.91 36.07
C ILE A 80 13.93 -21.15 35.19
N SER A 81 14.82 -21.24 34.22
CA SER A 81 14.99 -22.42 33.38
C SER A 81 16.26 -23.17 33.76
N GLU A 82 16.21 -24.49 33.65
CA GLU A 82 17.38 -25.36 33.86
C GLU A 82 17.94 -25.78 32.49
N ARG A 83 19.27 -25.74 32.34
CA ARG A 83 19.97 -26.36 31.20
C ARG A 83 21.03 -27.29 31.76
N LEU A 84 21.22 -28.43 31.11
CA LEU A 84 22.33 -29.33 31.41
C LEU A 84 23.60 -28.78 30.76
N ASP A 85 24.65 -28.61 31.55
CA ASP A 85 25.98 -28.33 31.03
C ASP A 85 26.56 -29.65 30.49
N ASP A 86 26.64 -29.78 29.15
CA ASP A 86 27.20 -30.96 28.46
C ASP A 86 28.63 -31.28 28.93
N ALA A 87 29.35 -30.28 29.44
CA ALA A 87 30.73 -30.42 29.91
C ALA A 87 30.89 -30.87 31.37
N LYS A 88 29.86 -30.72 32.22
CA LYS A 88 30.00 -30.91 33.68
C LYS A 88 28.94 -31.76 34.36
N LEU A 89 27.96 -32.32 33.61
CA LEU A 89 26.82 -33.08 34.18
C LEU A 89 26.09 -32.30 35.29
N ALA A 90 26.21 -30.97 35.30
CA ALA A 90 25.65 -30.09 36.28
C ALA A 90 24.45 -29.34 35.68
N LYS A 91 23.41 -29.13 36.47
CA LYS A 91 22.28 -28.28 36.08
C LYS A 91 22.64 -26.83 36.37
N ILE A 92 22.66 -26.01 35.32
CA ILE A 92 22.75 -24.56 35.46
C ILE A 92 21.34 -23.96 35.39
N GLN A 93 21.05 -23.04 36.31
CA GLN A 93 19.83 -22.26 36.34
C GLN A 93 20.09 -20.90 35.73
N PHE A 94 19.22 -20.46 34.83
CA PHE A 94 19.28 -19.15 34.19
C PHE A 94 17.89 -18.52 34.12
N ILE A 95 17.88 -17.19 34.15
CA ILE A 95 16.63 -16.42 34.08
C ILE A 95 16.24 -16.26 32.61
N VAL A 96 15.01 -16.64 32.29
CA VAL A 96 14.41 -16.53 30.97
C VAL A 96 13.24 -15.56 31.02
N LYS A 97 13.08 -14.79 29.94
CA LYS A 97 11.90 -13.95 29.72
C LYS A 97 10.77 -14.81 29.16
N ASN A 98 9.63 -14.82 29.84
CA ASN A 98 8.42 -15.52 29.45
C ASN A 98 7.34 -14.50 29.06
N TYR A 99 6.78 -14.63 27.86
CA TYR A 99 5.71 -13.77 27.33
C TYR A 99 4.37 -14.50 27.18
N SER A 100 4.16 -15.61 27.90
CA SER A 100 2.96 -16.45 27.82
C SER A 100 1.67 -15.74 28.24
N GLU A 101 1.75 -14.72 29.09
CA GLU A 101 0.62 -13.84 29.43
C GLU A 101 0.16 -12.99 28.24
N TYR A 102 1.09 -12.73 27.32
CA TYR A 102 0.80 -12.03 26.07
C TYR A 102 0.25 -12.96 25.00
N ALA A 103 0.46 -14.27 25.13
CA ALA A 103 0.19 -15.23 24.09
C ALA A 103 -1.31 -15.39 23.81
N THR A 104 -1.67 -15.27 22.54
CA THR A 104 -3.04 -15.44 22.07
C THR A 104 -3.03 -15.81 20.59
N THR A 105 -3.98 -16.63 20.18
CA THR A 105 -4.30 -16.89 18.76
C THR A 105 -5.65 -16.31 18.36
N ASP A 106 -6.35 -15.66 19.31
CA ASP A 106 -7.63 -15.00 19.04
C ASP A 106 -7.38 -13.62 18.44
N ILE A 107 -7.89 -13.43 17.22
CA ILE A 107 -7.72 -12.21 16.44
C ILE A 107 -8.32 -10.99 17.14
N ASN A 108 -9.42 -11.13 17.89
CA ASN A 108 -10.09 -10.02 18.58
C ASN A 108 -9.30 -9.59 19.81
N VAL A 109 -8.76 -10.57 20.54
CA VAL A 109 -7.90 -10.28 21.70
C VAL A 109 -6.60 -9.63 21.25
N CYS A 110 -5.99 -10.14 20.18
CA CYS A 110 -4.76 -9.61 19.62
C CYS A 110 -4.97 -8.21 19.02
N SER A 111 -6.05 -7.99 18.26
CA SER A 111 -6.37 -6.68 17.68
C SER A 111 -6.69 -5.63 18.75
N ALA A 112 -7.38 -6.01 19.83
CA ALA A 112 -7.66 -5.12 20.95
C ALA A 112 -6.37 -4.68 21.67
N ARG A 113 -5.37 -5.57 21.81
CA ARG A 113 -4.07 -5.25 22.38
C ARG A 113 -3.23 -4.35 21.48
N LEU A 114 -3.28 -4.58 20.17
CA LEU A 114 -2.57 -3.75 19.20
C LEU A 114 -3.25 -2.39 18.98
N ASN A 115 -4.56 -2.29 19.18
CA ASN A 115 -5.37 -1.10 18.92
C ASN A 115 -5.12 -0.52 17.51
N VAL A 116 -5.17 -1.39 16.49
CA VAL A 116 -4.94 -1.03 15.09
C VAL A 116 -6.23 -0.61 14.40
N HIS A 117 -6.14 0.44 13.58
CA HIS A 117 -7.22 0.86 12.70
C HIS A 117 -6.77 0.79 11.24
N LEU A 118 -7.36 -0.16 10.49
CA LEU A 118 -7.06 -0.38 9.08
C LEU A 118 -8.13 0.26 8.20
N ILE A 119 -7.70 0.84 7.08
CA ILE A 119 -8.57 1.47 6.10
C ILE A 119 -8.96 0.41 5.06
N ASN A 120 -10.27 0.28 4.82
CA ASN A 120 -10.88 -0.59 3.79
C ASN A 120 -10.41 -2.06 3.84
N THR A 121 -9.96 -2.52 5.01
CA THR A 121 -9.54 -3.91 5.23
C THR A 121 -9.62 -4.20 6.72
N THR A 122 -9.55 -5.48 7.07
CA THR A 122 -9.48 -5.95 8.45
C THR A 122 -8.32 -6.93 8.59
N LEU A 123 -7.98 -7.24 9.84
CA LEU A 123 -7.00 -8.28 10.11
C LEU A 123 -7.54 -9.63 9.63
N LYS A 124 -6.70 -10.39 8.93
CA LYS A 124 -6.94 -11.79 8.56
C LYS A 124 -6.44 -12.74 9.65
N ASN A 125 -5.27 -12.44 10.22
CA ASN A 125 -4.70 -13.17 11.35
C ASN A 125 -3.96 -12.21 12.31
N CYS A 126 -3.97 -12.55 13.59
CA CYS A 126 -3.20 -11.84 14.60
C CYS A 126 -2.87 -12.83 15.72
N GLU A 127 -1.59 -13.14 15.87
CA GLU A 127 -1.11 -14.10 16.85
C GLU A 127 0.06 -13.52 17.65
N ILE A 128 0.09 -13.87 18.94
CA ILE A 128 1.20 -13.61 19.83
C ILE A 128 1.64 -14.96 20.38
N ASN A 129 2.87 -15.35 20.11
CA ASN A 129 3.46 -16.59 20.59
C ASN A 129 4.03 -16.43 22.00
N LYS A 130 4.17 -17.54 22.74
CA LYS A 130 4.77 -17.57 24.09
C LYS A 130 6.19 -17.01 24.14
N ASN A 131 6.89 -17.02 23.01
CA ASN A 131 8.23 -16.48 22.84
C ASN A 131 8.23 -14.96 22.60
N GLY A 132 7.07 -14.31 22.64
CA GLY A 132 6.92 -12.86 22.41
C GLY A 132 6.99 -12.46 20.93
N ASN A 133 6.81 -13.41 20.00
CA ASN A 133 6.68 -13.10 18.58
C ASN A 133 5.22 -12.69 18.29
N VAL A 134 5.05 -11.47 17.81
CA VAL A 134 3.78 -10.94 17.31
C VAL A 134 3.79 -11.09 15.80
N ARG A 135 2.75 -11.70 15.23
CA ARG A 135 2.55 -11.80 13.79
C ARG A 135 1.15 -11.34 13.45
N VAL A 136 1.07 -10.42 12.49
CA VAL A 136 -0.17 -9.79 12.05
C VAL A 136 -0.25 -9.93 10.54
N THR A 137 -1.42 -10.31 10.03
CA THR A 137 -1.71 -10.35 8.59
C THR A 137 -3.01 -9.63 8.27
N TRP A 138 -3.04 -8.95 7.13
CA TRP A 138 -4.19 -8.20 6.66
C TRP A 138 -4.29 -8.26 5.14
N GLY A 139 -5.49 -8.01 4.60
CA GLY A 139 -5.70 -7.97 3.15
C GLY A 139 -5.19 -6.66 2.54
N GLY A 140 -4.60 -6.74 1.35
CA GLY A 140 -4.26 -5.58 0.55
C GLY A 140 -5.48 -4.96 -0.15
N GLN A 141 -5.22 -3.86 -0.86
CA GLN A 141 -6.22 -3.12 -1.65
C GLN A 141 -6.10 -3.44 -3.15
N SER A 142 -6.17 -4.71 -3.53
CA SER A 142 -6.23 -5.10 -4.95
C SER A 142 -7.52 -4.59 -5.61
N LEU A 143 -7.46 -4.35 -6.92
CA LEU A 143 -8.65 -4.08 -7.73
C LEU A 143 -9.58 -5.30 -7.82
N ASN A 144 -9.06 -6.49 -7.52
CA ASN A 144 -9.82 -7.72 -7.44
C ASN A 144 -10.00 -8.12 -5.97
N ASP A 145 -11.19 -7.85 -5.42
CA ASP A 145 -11.54 -8.05 -4.00
C ASP A 145 -11.44 -9.52 -3.55
N ASN A 146 -11.50 -10.47 -4.50
CA ASN A 146 -11.39 -11.90 -4.23
C ASN A 146 -9.96 -12.45 -4.35
N ASP A 147 -8.96 -11.58 -4.47
CA ASP A 147 -7.56 -12.02 -4.53
C ASP A 147 -7.07 -12.41 -3.14
N GLU A 148 -7.26 -13.68 -2.78
CA GLU A 148 -6.74 -14.24 -1.53
C GLU A 148 -5.22 -14.16 -1.41
N THR A 149 -4.50 -13.90 -2.51
CA THR A 149 -3.05 -13.77 -2.53
C THR A 149 -2.55 -12.36 -2.19
N ASP A 150 -3.43 -11.35 -2.22
CA ASP A 150 -3.11 -9.98 -1.79
C ASP A 150 -3.16 -9.88 -0.26
N VAL A 151 -2.11 -10.39 0.38
CA VAL A 151 -1.96 -10.44 1.83
C VAL A 151 -0.63 -9.82 2.23
N PHE A 152 -0.71 -8.89 3.18
CA PHE A 152 0.45 -8.35 3.84
C PHE A 152 0.64 -9.02 5.19
N SER A 153 1.90 -9.16 5.60
CA SER A 153 2.26 -9.69 6.91
C SER A 153 3.35 -8.86 7.54
N TYR A 154 3.23 -8.62 8.84
CA TYR A 154 4.28 -8.03 9.65
C TYR A 154 4.50 -8.88 10.89
N SER A 155 5.76 -9.06 11.29
CA SER A 155 6.08 -9.76 12.52
C SER A 155 7.28 -9.17 13.21
N LEU A 156 7.23 -9.12 14.54
CA LEU A 156 8.32 -8.65 15.38
C LEU A 156 8.36 -9.49 16.66
N THR A 157 9.57 -9.75 17.18
CA THR A 157 9.76 -10.56 18.38
C THR A 157 10.34 -9.73 19.51
N ALA A 158 9.73 -9.81 20.70
CA ALA A 158 10.20 -9.12 21.90
C ALA A 158 11.53 -9.66 22.43
N GLY A 159 11.73 -10.98 22.40
CA GLY A 159 12.99 -11.63 22.74
C GLY A 159 14.00 -11.63 21.59
N GLN A 160 15.29 -11.46 21.90
CA GLN A 160 16.34 -11.97 21.02
C GLN A 160 16.56 -13.46 21.33
N SER A 161 16.84 -14.24 20.29
CA SER A 161 17.33 -15.62 20.42
C SER A 161 18.69 -15.66 21.13
#